data_AF-A0A509KZB3-F1
#
_entry.id   AF-A0A509KZB3-F1
#
_cell.length_a   1.000
_cell.length_b   1.000
_cell.length_c   1.000
_cell.angle_alpha   90.00
_cell.angle_beta   90.00
_cell.angle_gamma   90.00
#
_symmetry.space_group_name_H-M   'P 1'
#
loop_
_entity.id
_entity.type
_entity.pdbx_description
1 polymer ?
#
loop_
_entity_poly.entity_id
_entity_poly.type
_entity_poly.pdbx_seq_one_letter_code
_entity_poly.pdbx_strand_id
1 'polypeptide(L)'
;MECPACHTENPESRKFCRECGKKLLLICPDCSAQNVPRDKFCGECGHSLLKPKEAPKELSFEEKIDKIQRYLPKGVTEKILSQRGKIEGERKQVTVMFCDLEGFTSMVERLGAEDAYNVMDQVYELLIHKVHDYEGTVNEMTGDGIMALFGAPIALEDAPQRAIRSALVIHQELANFNARIRKQTIEIPQLRMRIGIHTGPVVVGTIGN
;
A
#
# COMPACT_ATOMS: atom_id res chain seq x y z
N MET A 1 22.79 -11.17 32.33
CA MET A 1 21.70 -11.02 31.34
C MET A 1 21.12 -9.61 31.35
N GLU A 2 20.70 -9.09 30.19
CA GLU A 2 20.22 -7.70 30.06
C GLU A 2 18.69 -7.62 30.08
N CYS A 3 18.12 -6.61 30.73
CA CYS A 3 16.68 -6.42 30.77
C CYS A 3 16.13 -5.89 29.44
N PRO A 4 15.13 -6.53 28.80
CA PRO A 4 14.59 -6.10 27.51
C PRO A 4 13.66 -4.87 27.59
N ALA A 5 13.57 -4.20 28.74
CA ALA A 5 12.78 -2.97 28.89
C ALA A 5 13.62 -1.76 29.27
N CYS A 6 14.58 -1.94 30.19
CA CYS A 6 15.39 -0.83 30.71
C CYS A 6 16.89 -1.05 30.52
N HIS A 7 17.29 -2.11 29.81
CA HIS A 7 18.69 -2.42 29.49
C HIS A 7 19.62 -2.65 30.69
N THR A 8 19.08 -2.68 31.92
CA THR A 8 19.87 -2.96 33.12
C THR A 8 20.42 -4.38 33.11
N GLU A 9 21.70 -4.52 33.42
CA GLU A 9 22.36 -5.81 33.59
C GLU A 9 21.93 -6.48 34.91
N ASN A 10 21.55 -7.76 34.83
CA ASN A 10 21.05 -8.58 35.91
C ASN A 10 21.82 -9.92 35.96
N PRO A 11 22.06 -10.50 37.15
CA PRO A 11 22.56 -11.87 37.28
C PRO A 11 21.63 -12.89 36.60
N GLU A 12 22.19 -13.97 36.05
CA GLU A 12 21.42 -14.99 35.31
C GLU A 12 20.42 -15.76 36.18
N SER A 13 20.61 -15.77 37.50
CA SER A 13 19.71 -16.40 38.47
C SER A 13 18.47 -15.56 38.80
N ARG A 14 18.37 -14.31 38.35
CA ARG A 14 17.27 -13.41 38.72
C ARG A 14 16.05 -13.56 37.82
N LYS A 15 14.88 -13.81 38.45
CA LYS A 15 13.58 -13.95 37.75
C LYS A 15 12.95 -12.62 37.33
N PHE A 16 13.34 -11.52 37.96
CA PHE A 16 12.83 -10.17 37.71
C PHE A 16 13.98 -9.16 37.66
N CYS A 17 13.80 -8.10 36.87
CA CYS A 17 14.76 -7.02 36.76
C CYS A 17 14.91 -6.29 38.09
N ARG A 18 16.16 -6.02 38.48
CA ARG A 18 16.51 -5.28 39.69
C ARG A 18 16.04 -3.84 39.72
N GLU A 19 15.84 -3.25 38.55
CA GLU A 19 15.54 -1.83 38.38
C GLU A 19 14.03 -1.62 38.15
N CYS A 20 13.48 -2.27 37.12
CA CYS A 20 12.11 -2.02 36.68
C CYS A 20 11.10 -3.12 37.04
N GLY A 21 11.54 -4.19 37.73
CA GLY A 21 10.67 -5.30 38.14
C GLY A 21 10.15 -6.21 37.01
N LYS A 22 10.51 -5.96 35.74
CA LYS A 22 10.05 -6.79 34.61
C LYS A 22 10.54 -8.23 34.73
N LYS A 23 9.67 -9.20 34.45
CA LYS A 23 10.02 -10.63 34.44
C LYS A 23 11.07 -10.89 33.36
N LEU A 24 12.16 -11.52 33.77
CA LEU A 24 13.33 -11.78 32.94
C LEU A 24 13.33 -13.18 32.32
N LEU A 25 12.37 -14.03 32.67
CA LEU A 25 12.24 -15.38 32.12
C LEU A 25 11.24 -15.41 30.97
N LEU A 26 11.62 -16.07 29.87
CA LEU A 26 10.71 -16.46 28.79
C LEU A 26 10.02 -17.76 29.18
N ILE A 27 8.69 -17.82 28.99
CA ILE A 27 7.94 -19.08 29.14
C ILE A 27 7.73 -19.62 27.74
N CYS A 28 8.11 -20.87 27.51
CA CYS A 28 7.85 -21.54 26.24
C CYS A 28 6.33 -21.67 26.03
N PRO A 29 5.78 -21.23 24.88
CA PRO A 29 4.34 -21.31 24.63
C PRO A 29 3.85 -22.76 24.42
N ASP A 30 4.75 -23.69 24.10
CA ASP A 30 4.43 -25.08 23.78
C ASP A 30 4.47 -25.98 25.03
N CYS A 31 5.58 -25.95 25.78
CA CYS A 31 5.78 -26.83 26.94
C CYS A 31 5.78 -26.12 28.30
N SER A 32 5.59 -24.79 28.34
CA SER A 32 5.61 -23.96 29.55
C SER A 32 6.94 -23.93 30.33
N ALA A 33 8.04 -24.47 29.78
CA ALA A 33 9.35 -24.40 30.40
C ALA A 33 9.89 -22.96 30.50
N GLN A 34 10.73 -22.71 31.50
CA GLN A 34 11.40 -21.42 31.71
C GLN A 34 12.70 -21.38 30.92
N ASN A 35 12.89 -20.33 30.12
CA ASN A 35 14.04 -20.12 29.25
C ASN A 35 14.63 -18.73 29.50
N VAL A 36 15.92 -18.53 29.22
CA VAL A 36 16.55 -17.22 29.34
C VAL A 36 16.29 -16.38 28.07
N PRO A 37 16.25 -15.04 28.16
CA PRO A 37 15.93 -14.15 27.02
C PRO A 37 16.82 -14.26 25.78
N ARG A 38 17.99 -14.93 25.89
CA ARG A 38 18.90 -15.17 24.76
C ARG A 38 18.67 -16.51 24.06
N ASP A 39 17.79 -17.36 24.61
CA ASP A 39 17.49 -18.66 24.01
C ASP A 39 16.67 -18.48 22.73
N LYS A 40 17.19 -19.01 21.62
CA LYS A 40 16.47 -19.04 20.33
C LYS A 40 15.45 -20.18 20.26
N PHE A 41 15.68 -21.24 21.03
CA PHE A 41 14.87 -22.44 21.11
C PHE A 41 14.68 -22.83 22.57
N CYS A 42 13.58 -23.51 22.89
CA CYS A 42 13.33 -24.01 24.22
C CYS A 42 14.31 -25.15 24.56
N GLY A 43 14.96 -25.06 25.73
CA GLY A 43 15.90 -26.08 26.20
C GLY A 43 15.27 -27.44 26.55
N GLU A 44 13.94 -27.50 26.71
CA GLU A 44 13.22 -28.73 27.08
C GLU A 44 12.56 -29.41 25.87
N CYS A 45 11.79 -28.67 25.05
CA CYS A 45 11.04 -29.26 23.92
C CYS A 45 11.57 -28.87 22.52
N GLY A 46 12.55 -27.98 22.44
CA GLY A 46 13.10 -27.50 21.16
C GLY A 46 12.24 -26.48 20.40
N HIS A 47 11.09 -26.06 20.93
CA HIS A 47 10.22 -25.07 20.29
C HIS A 47 10.93 -23.71 20.08
N SER A 48 10.78 -23.11 18.89
CA SER A 48 11.38 -21.80 18.58
C SER A 48 10.78 -20.68 19.44
N LEU A 49 11.62 -19.95 20.16
CA LEU A 49 11.21 -18.83 21.02
C LEU A 49 11.30 -17.47 20.30
N LEU A 50 11.79 -17.46 19.06
CA LEU A 50 11.86 -16.26 18.23
C LEU A 50 10.44 -15.86 17.81
N LYS A 51 10.01 -14.64 18.15
CA LYS A 51 8.81 -14.07 17.55
C LYS A 51 8.99 -14.04 16.03
N PRO A 52 8.02 -14.53 15.23
CA PRO A 52 8.03 -14.30 13.80
C PRO A 52 8.18 -12.79 13.57
N LYS A 53 9.20 -12.39 12.82
CA LYS A 53 9.26 -11.04 12.25
C LYS A 53 8.02 -10.97 11.36
N GLU A 54 7.01 -10.21 11.75
CA GLU A 54 5.86 -9.96 10.89
C GLU A 54 6.43 -9.49 9.54
N ALA A 55 6.24 -10.31 8.50
CA ALA A 55 6.37 -9.81 7.15
C ALA A 55 5.43 -8.60 7.04
N PRO A 56 5.78 -7.55 6.29
CA PRO A 56 4.86 -6.45 6.06
C PRO A 56 3.54 -7.06 5.62
N LYS A 57 2.49 -6.90 6.43
CA LYS A 57 1.17 -7.41 6.07
C LYS A 57 0.83 -6.77 4.73
N GLU A 58 0.66 -7.57 3.68
CA GLU A 58 -0.06 -7.13 2.50
C GLU A 58 -1.41 -6.60 3.01
N LEU A 59 -1.63 -5.30 2.84
CA LEU A 59 -2.84 -4.62 3.29
C LEU A 59 -4.06 -5.42 2.87
N SER A 60 -4.98 -5.67 3.81
CA SER A 60 -6.20 -6.39 3.48
C SER A 60 -6.96 -5.61 2.41
N PHE A 61 -7.74 -6.33 1.60
CA PHE A 61 -8.56 -5.71 0.55
C PHE A 61 -9.46 -4.60 1.12
N GLU A 62 -9.95 -4.78 2.35
CA GLU A 62 -10.79 -3.81 3.08
C GLU A 62 -10.02 -2.53 3.45
N GLU A 63 -8.76 -2.63 3.90
CA GLU A 63 -7.91 -1.47 4.19
C GLU A 63 -7.48 -0.70 2.93
N LYS A 64 -7.27 -1.42 1.81
CA LYS A 64 -7.05 -0.82 0.49
C LYS A 64 -8.29 -0.05 0.02
N ILE A 65 -9.47 -0.63 0.24
CA ILE A 65 -10.75 0.01 -0.07
C ILE A 65 -10.97 1.24 0.80
N ASP A 66 -10.71 1.21 2.11
CA ASP A 66 -10.88 2.39 2.97
C ASP A 66 -9.96 3.55 2.57
N LYS A 67 -8.72 3.25 2.15
CA LYS A 67 -7.82 4.25 1.57
C LYS A 67 -8.34 4.81 0.24
N ILE A 68 -8.83 3.96 -0.65
CA ILE A 68 -9.41 4.38 -1.94
C ILE A 68 -10.73 5.15 -1.73
N GLN A 69 -11.55 4.76 -0.75
CA GLN A 69 -12.84 5.39 -0.41
C GLN A 69 -12.67 6.84 0.07
N ARG A 70 -11.53 7.19 0.68
CA ARG A 70 -11.21 8.58 1.04
C ARG A 70 -11.14 9.52 -0.17
N TYR A 71 -10.83 8.99 -1.35
CA TYR A 71 -10.69 9.76 -2.59
C TYR A 71 -11.85 9.54 -3.58
N LEU A 72 -12.86 8.73 -3.23
CA LEU A 72 -14.02 8.46 -4.09
C LEU A 72 -15.23 9.33 -3.71
N PRO A 73 -15.86 10.04 -4.67
CA PRO A 73 -17.12 10.75 -4.44
C PRO A 73 -18.23 9.82 -3.94
N LYS A 74 -19.09 10.31 -3.02
CA LYS A 74 -20.11 9.55 -2.27
C LYS A 74 -21.17 8.78 -3.08
N GLY A 75 -21.15 8.77 -4.42
CA GLY A 75 -22.05 7.99 -5.27
C GLY A 75 -21.40 6.81 -6.01
N VAL A 76 -20.07 6.67 -5.96
CA VAL A 76 -19.33 5.61 -6.65
C VAL A 76 -19.35 4.31 -5.84
N THR A 77 -19.28 4.42 -4.51
CA THR A 77 -19.38 3.30 -3.57
C THR A 77 -20.70 2.56 -3.74
N GLU A 78 -21.82 3.26 -3.91
CA GLU A 78 -23.13 2.63 -4.12
C GLU A 78 -23.20 1.84 -5.43
N LYS A 79 -22.67 2.37 -6.53
CA LYS A 79 -22.63 1.66 -7.82
C LYS A 79 -21.72 0.43 -7.76
N ILE A 80 -20.55 0.53 -7.13
CA ILE A 80 -19.61 -0.60 -6.96
C ILE A 80 -20.18 -1.65 -5.99
N LEU A 81 -20.76 -1.23 -4.84
CA LEU A 81 -21.38 -2.11 -3.86
C LEU A 81 -22.62 -2.83 -4.42
N SER A 82 -23.41 -2.16 -5.28
CA SER A 82 -24.57 -2.78 -5.93
C SER A 82 -24.24 -3.96 -6.84
N GLN A 83 -22.98 -4.09 -7.28
CA GLN A 83 -22.50 -5.16 -8.15
C GLN A 83 -21.53 -6.15 -7.48
N ARG A 84 -21.12 -5.92 -6.22
CA ARG A 84 -20.19 -6.78 -5.47
C ARG A 84 -20.65 -8.24 -5.31
N GLY A 85 -21.93 -8.54 -5.52
CA GLY A 85 -22.48 -9.89 -5.42
C GLY A 85 -22.79 -10.60 -6.74
N LYS A 86 -22.47 -10.00 -7.91
CA LYS A 86 -22.91 -10.54 -9.22
C LYS A 86 -21.86 -10.66 -10.32
N ILE A 87 -20.62 -10.23 -10.10
CA ILE A 87 -19.58 -10.33 -11.13
C ILE A 87 -18.87 -11.68 -11.00
N GLU A 88 -19.52 -12.75 -11.49
CA GLU A 88 -18.89 -14.05 -11.73
C GLU A 88 -18.06 -13.97 -13.03
N GLY A 89 -16.75 -13.75 -12.92
CA GLY A 89 -15.78 -14.00 -14.00
C GLY A 89 -16.24 -13.64 -15.43
N GLU A 90 -16.75 -12.44 -15.64
CA GLU A 90 -17.31 -12.04 -16.93
C GLU A 90 -16.20 -11.63 -17.89
N ARG A 91 -16.21 -12.18 -19.12
CA ARG A 91 -15.30 -11.74 -20.17
C ARG A 91 -15.79 -10.43 -20.76
N LYS A 92 -15.01 -9.35 -20.58
CA LYS A 92 -15.33 -7.99 -21.06
C LYS A 92 -14.18 -7.41 -21.88
N GLN A 93 -14.52 -6.55 -22.83
CA GLN A 93 -13.53 -5.71 -23.51
C GLN A 93 -13.23 -4.52 -22.60
N VAL A 94 -12.00 -4.39 -22.13
CA VAL A 94 -11.59 -3.36 -21.18
C VAL A 94 -10.34 -2.64 -21.69
N THR A 95 -10.23 -1.36 -21.39
CA THR A 95 -8.99 -0.61 -21.54
C THR A 95 -8.30 -0.49 -20.19
N VAL A 96 -7.08 -0.98 -20.10
CA VAL A 96 -6.25 -0.92 -18.89
C VAL A 96 -5.22 0.19 -19.07
N MET A 97 -5.07 1.02 -18.04
CA MET A 97 -4.05 2.05 -17.94
C MET A 97 -3.14 1.72 -16.74
N PHE A 98 -1.83 1.71 -16.98
CA PHE A 98 -0.82 1.72 -15.93
C PHE A 98 -0.15 3.08 -15.90
N CYS A 99 -0.06 3.68 -14.72
CA CYS A 99 0.68 4.89 -14.45
C CYS A 99 1.81 4.54 -13.48
N ASP A 100 3.04 4.95 -13.79
CA ASP A 100 4.22 4.65 -12.99
C ASP A 100 5.17 5.86 -12.93
N LEU A 101 5.54 6.29 -11.73
CA LEU A 101 6.37 7.47 -11.51
C LEU A 101 7.85 7.17 -11.83
N GLU A 102 8.42 7.95 -12.73
CA GLU A 102 9.84 7.86 -13.07
C GLU A 102 10.71 8.28 -11.88
N GLY A 103 11.68 7.43 -11.53
CA GLY A 103 12.70 7.76 -10.52
C GLY A 103 12.19 7.76 -9.08
N PHE A 104 11.07 7.08 -8.79
CA PHE A 104 10.47 7.00 -7.46
C PHE A 104 11.48 6.62 -6.36
N THR A 105 12.26 5.54 -6.54
CA THR A 105 13.25 5.09 -5.55
C THR A 105 14.25 6.18 -5.21
N SER A 106 14.83 6.84 -6.22
CA SER A 106 15.80 7.93 -6.02
C SER A 106 15.17 9.16 -5.36
N MET A 107 13.90 9.44 -5.65
CA MET A 107 13.16 10.51 -4.98
C MET A 107 12.98 10.22 -3.49
N VAL A 108 12.58 8.99 -3.13
CA VAL A 108 12.39 8.56 -1.73
C VAL A 108 13.71 8.63 -0.95
N GLU A 109 14.82 8.20 -1.55
CA GLU A 109 16.14 8.28 -0.93
C GLU A 109 16.58 9.72 -0.65
N ARG A 110 16.23 10.66 -1.54
CA ARG A 110 16.61 12.07 -1.41
C ARG A 110 15.73 12.86 -0.43
N LEU A 111 14.42 12.62 -0.46
CA LEU A 111 13.44 13.34 0.36
C LEU A 111 13.25 12.72 1.75
N GLY A 112 13.56 11.43 1.90
CA GLY A 112 13.17 10.66 3.08
C GLY A 112 11.71 10.22 3.02
N ALA A 113 11.34 9.28 3.89
CA ALA A 113 10.05 8.60 3.83
C ALA A 113 8.84 9.52 4.09
N GLU A 114 8.96 10.48 5.00
CA GLU A 114 7.85 11.38 5.39
C GLU A 114 7.50 12.35 4.26
N ASP A 115 8.49 13.04 3.70
CA ASP A 115 8.27 13.99 2.60
C ASP A 115 7.88 13.29 1.30
N ALA A 116 8.49 12.13 1.01
CA ALA A 116 8.10 11.35 -0.15
C ALA A 116 6.64 10.85 -0.04
N TYR A 117 6.19 10.47 1.15
CA TYR A 117 4.80 10.10 1.38
C TYR A 117 3.84 11.27 1.10
N ASN A 118 4.15 12.47 1.60
CA ASN A 118 3.32 13.66 1.38
C ASN A 118 3.24 14.07 -0.11
N VAL A 119 4.34 13.89 -0.86
CA VAL A 119 4.36 14.13 -2.31
C VAL A 119 3.53 13.08 -3.04
N MET A 120 3.71 11.80 -2.69
CA MET A 120 2.95 10.71 -3.32
C MET A 120 1.46 10.78 -3.04
N ASP A 121 1.05 11.20 -1.84
CA ASP A 121 -0.36 11.37 -1.50
C ASP A 121 -1.05 12.34 -2.45
N GLN A 122 -0.42 13.48 -2.73
CA GLN A 122 -0.93 14.47 -3.69
C GLN A 122 -0.90 13.97 -5.14
N VAL A 123 0.13 13.19 -5.51
CA VAL A 123 0.19 12.56 -6.84
C VAL A 123 -0.94 11.54 -6.99
N TYR A 124 -1.22 10.73 -5.97
CA TYR A 124 -2.31 9.77 -6.00
C TYR A 124 -3.67 10.43 -6.08
N GLU A 125 -3.91 11.46 -5.29
CA GLU A 125 -5.14 12.25 -5.37
C GLU A 125 -5.35 12.78 -6.80
N LEU A 126 -4.31 13.37 -7.42
CA LEU A 126 -4.35 13.81 -8.81
C LEU A 126 -4.69 12.67 -9.77
N LEU A 127 -4.00 11.53 -9.68
CA LEU A 127 -4.22 10.39 -10.57
C LEU A 127 -5.65 9.84 -10.44
N ILE A 128 -6.14 9.65 -9.22
CA ILE A 128 -7.48 9.14 -8.93
C ILE A 128 -8.53 10.08 -9.52
N HIS A 129 -8.41 11.39 -9.27
CA HIS A 129 -9.34 12.37 -9.81
C HIS A 129 -9.34 12.39 -11.33
N LYS A 130 -8.17 12.35 -11.98
CA LYS A 130 -8.10 12.41 -13.44
C LYS A 130 -8.56 11.14 -14.13
N VAL A 131 -8.33 9.97 -13.53
CA VAL A 131 -8.95 8.73 -14.02
C VAL A 131 -10.47 8.81 -13.91
N HIS A 132 -10.98 9.29 -12.76
CA HIS A 132 -12.41 9.37 -12.50
C HIS A 132 -13.14 10.43 -13.35
N ASP A 133 -12.51 11.57 -13.63
CA ASP A 133 -13.05 12.63 -14.52
C ASP A 133 -13.41 12.08 -15.92
N TYR A 134 -12.78 10.98 -16.32
CA TYR A 134 -13.03 10.27 -17.58
C TYR A 134 -13.78 8.94 -17.42
N GLU A 135 -14.43 8.71 -16.26
CA GLU A 135 -15.19 7.50 -15.90
C GLU A 135 -14.35 6.22 -15.83
N GLY A 136 -13.04 6.35 -15.62
CA GLY A 136 -12.19 5.22 -15.26
C GLY A 136 -12.34 4.85 -13.78
N THR A 137 -12.03 3.59 -13.47
CA THR A 137 -11.99 3.07 -12.10
C THR A 137 -10.56 2.69 -11.74
N VAL A 138 -10.03 3.23 -10.65
CA VAL A 138 -8.73 2.78 -10.11
C VAL A 138 -8.92 1.42 -9.46
N ASN A 139 -8.24 0.40 -9.97
CA ASN A 139 -8.32 -0.97 -9.47
C ASN A 139 -7.25 -1.24 -8.41
N GLU A 140 -6.04 -0.73 -8.63
CA GLU A 140 -4.91 -0.97 -7.74
C GLU A 140 -4.02 0.26 -7.64
N MET A 141 -3.49 0.50 -6.44
CA MET A 141 -2.43 1.46 -6.17
C MET A 141 -1.14 0.67 -6.01
N THR A 142 -0.12 0.99 -6.80
CA THR A 142 1.23 0.44 -6.63
C THR A 142 2.02 1.34 -5.67
N GLY A 143 3.32 1.07 -5.43
CA GLY A 143 4.14 1.93 -4.58
C GLY A 143 4.42 3.31 -5.22
N ASP A 144 4.45 3.35 -6.54
CA ASP A 144 4.92 4.43 -7.42
C ASP A 144 3.86 4.86 -8.45
N GLY A 145 2.62 4.37 -8.36
CA GLY A 145 1.71 4.42 -9.49
C GLY A 145 0.33 3.81 -9.26
N ILE A 146 -0.45 3.67 -10.33
CA ILE A 146 -1.79 3.09 -10.28
C ILE A 146 -2.07 2.20 -11.50
N MET A 147 -2.98 1.23 -11.31
CA MET A 147 -3.67 0.54 -12.39
C MET A 147 -5.13 0.99 -12.42
N ALA A 148 -5.56 1.51 -13.57
CA ALA A 148 -6.93 1.95 -13.82
C ALA A 148 -7.58 1.17 -14.96
N LEU A 149 -8.89 0.96 -14.85
CA LEU A 149 -9.72 0.25 -15.80
C LEU A 149 -10.77 1.20 -16.36
N PHE A 150 -10.94 1.18 -17.68
CA PHE A 150 -12.02 1.87 -18.39
C PHE A 150 -12.85 0.81 -19.11
N GLY A 151 -14.17 0.85 -18.93
CA GLY A 151 -15.08 -0.21 -19.40
C GLY A 151 -15.26 -1.37 -18.40
N ALA A 152 -14.76 -1.23 -17.17
CA ALA A 152 -15.07 -2.10 -16.05
C ALA A 152 -15.16 -1.27 -14.74
N PRO A 153 -16.09 -1.59 -13.82
CA PRO A 153 -17.10 -2.66 -13.92
C PRO A 153 -18.25 -2.34 -14.90
N ILE A 154 -18.43 -1.05 -15.21
CA ILE A 154 -19.42 -0.54 -16.16
C ILE A 154 -18.79 -0.49 -17.55
N ALA A 155 -19.46 -1.10 -18.54
CA ALA A 155 -19.00 -1.09 -19.93
C ALA A 155 -19.06 0.32 -20.53
N LEU A 156 -18.02 0.68 -21.28
CA LEU A 156 -17.89 1.97 -21.96
C LEU A 156 -17.39 1.69 -23.38
N GLU A 157 -18.17 2.11 -24.39
CA GLU A 157 -17.81 1.91 -25.80
C GLU A 157 -16.58 2.73 -26.22
N ASP A 158 -16.40 3.91 -25.60
CA ASP A 158 -15.29 4.83 -25.84
C ASP A 158 -14.18 4.76 -24.78
N ALA A 159 -14.07 3.61 -24.09
CA ALA A 159 -13.05 3.35 -23.07
C ALA A 159 -11.61 3.69 -23.53
N PRO A 160 -11.16 3.31 -24.75
CA PRO A 160 -9.83 3.68 -25.23
C PRO A 160 -9.60 5.19 -25.32
N GLN A 161 -10.59 5.93 -25.83
CA GLN A 161 -10.53 7.37 -26.01
C GLN A 161 -10.50 8.08 -24.66
N ARG A 162 -11.31 7.62 -23.70
CA ARG A 162 -11.34 8.12 -22.32
C ARG A 162 -10.01 7.91 -21.61
N ALA A 163 -9.42 6.71 -21.72
CA ALA A 163 -8.11 6.43 -21.17
C ALA A 163 -7.04 7.36 -21.76
N ILE A 164 -7.00 7.54 -23.08
CA ILE A 164 -6.03 8.45 -23.72
C ILE A 164 -6.21 9.90 -23.23
N ARG A 165 -7.46 10.38 -23.14
CA ARG A 165 -7.74 11.73 -22.63
C ARG A 165 -7.32 11.89 -21.17
N SER A 166 -7.61 10.91 -20.33
CA SER A 166 -7.16 10.88 -18.94
C SER A 166 -5.64 10.97 -18.85
N ALA A 167 -4.91 10.19 -19.65
CA ALA A 167 -3.44 10.21 -19.66
C ALA A 167 -2.88 11.59 -20.03
N LEU A 168 -3.45 12.23 -21.05
CA LEU A 168 -3.04 13.58 -21.48
C LEU A 168 -3.24 14.60 -20.35
N VAL A 169 -4.38 14.57 -19.67
CA VAL A 169 -4.66 15.49 -18.56
C VAL A 169 -3.77 15.18 -17.35
N ILE A 170 -3.49 13.91 -17.05
CA ILE A 170 -2.54 13.54 -15.99
C ILE A 170 -1.17 14.19 -16.24
N HIS A 171 -0.66 14.12 -17.48
CA HIS A 171 0.62 14.77 -17.82
C HIS A 171 0.57 16.29 -17.66
N GLN A 172 -0.52 16.95 -18.08
CA GLN A 172 -0.70 18.39 -17.93
C GLN A 172 -0.73 18.80 -16.45
N GLU A 173 -1.48 18.08 -15.64
CA GLU A 173 -1.64 18.39 -14.23
C GLU A 173 -0.37 18.10 -13.42
N LEU A 174 0.39 17.07 -13.81
CA LEU A 174 1.70 16.82 -13.22
C LEU A 174 2.70 17.93 -13.57
N ALA A 175 2.62 18.53 -14.76
CA ALA A 175 3.42 19.69 -15.10
C ALA A 175 3.05 20.91 -14.22
N ASN A 176 1.75 21.15 -14.00
CA ASN A 176 1.26 22.18 -13.08
C ASN A 176 1.72 21.93 -11.64
N PHE A 177 1.66 20.67 -11.19
CA PHE A 177 2.14 20.24 -9.88
C PHE A 177 3.63 20.53 -9.69
N ASN A 178 4.46 20.14 -10.66
CA ASN A 178 5.88 20.47 -10.66
C ASN A 178 6.15 21.97 -10.58
N ALA A 179 5.38 22.79 -11.31
CA ALA A 179 5.52 24.25 -11.28
C ALA A 179 5.15 24.86 -9.91
N ARG A 180 4.16 24.28 -9.21
CA ARG A 180 3.77 24.69 -7.85
C ARG A 180 4.84 24.32 -6.83
N ILE A 181 5.33 23.09 -6.89
CA ILE A 181 6.29 22.57 -5.91
C ILE A 181 7.67 23.25 -6.02
N ARG A 182 8.10 23.65 -7.22
CA ARG A 182 9.33 24.44 -7.39
C ARG A 182 9.37 25.75 -6.59
N LYS A 183 8.23 26.24 -6.10
CA LYS A 183 8.13 27.44 -5.25
C LYS A 183 8.26 27.15 -3.75
N GLN A 184 8.31 25.88 -3.36
CA GLN A 184 8.47 25.46 -1.97
C GLN A 184 9.96 25.39 -1.59
N THR A 185 10.24 25.41 -0.28
CA THR A 185 11.62 25.37 0.26
C THR A 185 12.30 24.00 0.08
N ILE A 186 11.52 22.94 -0.11
CA ILE A 186 12.02 21.57 -0.28
C ILE A 186 12.34 21.32 -1.75
N GLU A 187 13.58 20.88 -2.04
CA GLU A 187 14.05 20.63 -3.39
C GLU A 187 13.55 19.27 -3.92
N ILE A 188 12.32 19.26 -4.42
CA ILE A 188 11.70 18.07 -4.98
C ILE A 188 12.11 17.92 -6.46
N PRO A 189 12.58 16.73 -6.91
CA PRO A 189 12.94 16.51 -8.30
C PRO A 189 11.72 16.68 -9.21
N GLN A 190 11.98 16.99 -10.48
CA GLN A 190 10.89 17.06 -11.46
C GLN A 190 10.25 15.69 -11.63
N LEU A 191 8.97 15.60 -11.27
CA LEU A 191 8.18 14.39 -11.38
C LEU A 191 7.75 14.15 -12.83
N ARG A 192 7.89 12.92 -13.29
CA ARG A 192 7.45 12.47 -14.61
C ARG A 192 6.69 11.16 -14.47
N MET A 193 5.57 11.05 -15.16
CA MET A 193 4.74 9.85 -15.17
C MET A 193 4.98 9.07 -16.46
N ARG A 194 5.12 7.76 -16.37
CA ARG A 194 5.05 6.84 -17.52
C ARG A 194 3.65 6.27 -17.56
N ILE A 195 3.00 6.31 -18.72
CA ILE A 195 1.63 5.80 -18.88
C ILE A 195 1.60 4.79 -20.02
N GLY A 196 1.19 3.56 -19.70
CA GLY A 196 0.92 2.49 -20.66
C GLY A 196 -0.58 2.24 -20.77
N ILE A 197 -1.10 2.15 -21.99
CA ILE A 197 -2.52 1.88 -22.24
C ILE A 197 -2.65 0.70 -23.19
N HIS A 198 -3.51 -0.25 -22.83
CA HIS A 198 -3.81 -1.42 -23.66
C HIS A 198 -5.31 -1.72 -23.62
N THR A 199 -5.87 -2.13 -24.76
CA THR A 199 -7.28 -2.51 -24.90
C THR A 199 -7.37 -3.97 -25.30
N GLY A 200 -8.12 -4.77 -24.54
CA GLY A 200 -8.25 -6.19 -24.83
C GLY A 200 -9.35 -6.89 -24.05
N PRO A 201 -9.66 -8.15 -24.40
CA PRO A 201 -10.57 -8.97 -23.64
C PRO A 201 -9.92 -9.39 -22.31
N VAL A 202 -10.61 -9.16 -21.20
CA VAL A 202 -10.19 -9.56 -19.85
C VAL A 202 -11.33 -10.29 -19.15
N VAL A 203 -11.00 -11.06 -18.11
CA VAL A 203 -12.00 -11.64 -17.21
C VAL A 203 -12.07 -10.75 -15.97
N VAL A 204 -13.23 -10.15 -15.71
CA VAL A 204 -13.47 -9.31 -14.53
C VAL A 204 -14.27 -10.12 -13.53
N GLY A 205 -13.79 -10.22 -12.30
CA GLY A 205 -14.47 -10.91 -11.21
C GLY A 205 -13.68 -10.80 -9.91
N THR A 206 -14.33 -11.06 -8.79
CA THR A 206 -13.67 -11.14 -7.48
C THR A 206 -13.10 -12.54 -7.29
N ILE A 207 -11.79 -12.67 -7.01
CA ILE A 207 -11.12 -13.93 -6.72
C ILE A 207 -10.69 -13.94 -5.24
N GLY A 208 -11.13 -14.95 -4.49
CA GLY A 208 -10.78 -15.13 -3.07
C GLY A 208 -11.64 -14.27 -2.13
N ASN A 209 -12.48 -14.94 -1.33
CA ASN A 209 -13.10 -14.37 -0.13
C ASN A 209 -12.23 -14.67 1.08
#